data_AF-A0A7C5Z1V7-F1
#
_entry.id   AF-A0A7C5Z1V7-F1
#
_cell.length_a   1.000
_cell.length_b   1.000
_cell.length_c   1.000
_cell.angle_alpha   90.00
_cell.angle_beta   90.00
_cell.angle_gamma   90.00
#
_symmetry.space_group_name_H-M   'P 1'
#
loop_
_entity.id
_entity.type
_entity.pdbx_description
1 polymer ?
#
loop_
_entity_poly.entity_id
_entity_poly.type
_entity_poly.pdbx_seq_one_letter_code
_entity_poly.pdbx_strand_id
1 'polypeptide(L)'
;MPTAEEEAGRRPSILVVERDPHILSQVRRILEAGYEVHTATTGQAGWRLFQSESPDLILLGWELADMAGLDFLAQIKGSGRPVPVVLTGASETAAVSALRYGADDYLSRPLVPDEVRERVRHNLEKGQQARAQAALSEQLQRQLATLSYLQEAVRETSAAADLYPLLHRVLEQTMRNLELDAGIILISENGDLVPLAHRGLPQSIASALTRRRLTWDDPALKEIREVTGAVRTRSGEQRGGPLSQAVGYAFTAVVPLWAQGRRWGLLEVAGRTERTEKDLEMLTTVGQQLAVALANARLQETATLRVRELALLNEACLALTSDLDLEQILTTIMMRTSDVIGVVTGSLLLADEESGELVFRISLGGNAEK
;
A
#
# COMPACT_ATOMS: atom_id res chain seq x y z
N MET A 1 14.91 14.48 -17.91
CA MET A 1 15.66 13.51 -17.10
C MET A 1 15.92 12.32 -18.00
N PRO A 2 17.18 11.99 -18.27
CA PRO A 2 17.51 10.87 -19.15
C PRO A 2 17.00 9.57 -18.53
N THR A 3 16.60 8.61 -19.36
CA THR A 3 16.01 7.34 -18.92
C THR A 3 17.11 6.39 -18.39
N ALA A 4 16.74 5.40 -17.57
CA ALA A 4 17.68 4.43 -16.99
C ALA A 4 18.50 3.61 -18.04
N GLU A 5 18.08 3.62 -19.31
CA GLU A 5 18.82 3.03 -20.43
C GLU A 5 19.92 3.95 -21.00
N GLU A 6 19.83 5.28 -20.81
CA GLU A 6 20.85 6.24 -21.25
C GLU A 6 22.06 6.32 -20.28
N GLU A 7 21.88 5.96 -19.00
CA GLU A 7 22.98 5.91 -18.02
C GLU A 7 23.93 4.71 -18.21
N ALA A 8 23.45 3.61 -18.82
CA ALA A 8 24.23 2.38 -18.99
C ALA A 8 25.36 2.49 -20.05
N GLY A 9 25.41 3.60 -20.81
CA GLY A 9 26.40 3.83 -21.86
C GLY A 9 27.35 5.02 -21.63
N ARG A 10 27.19 5.79 -20.55
CA ARG A 10 28.04 6.97 -20.28
C ARG A 10 29.36 6.54 -19.63
N ARG A 11 30.49 6.97 -20.22
CA ARG A 11 31.80 6.83 -19.56
C ARG A 11 31.80 7.67 -18.26
N PRO A 12 32.18 7.11 -17.10
CA PRO A 12 32.20 7.88 -15.86
C PRO A 12 33.12 9.10 -16.00
N SER A 13 32.65 10.24 -15.50
CA SER A 13 33.38 11.50 -15.58
C SER A 13 34.22 11.70 -14.32
N ILE A 14 35.51 12.02 -14.50
CA ILE A 14 36.47 12.25 -13.43
C ILE A 14 36.99 13.68 -13.54
N LEU A 15 36.90 14.42 -12.45
CA LEU A 15 37.51 15.74 -12.34
C LEU A 15 38.85 15.62 -11.60
N VAL A 16 39.93 16.10 -12.20
CA VAL A 16 41.26 16.18 -11.57
C VAL A 16 41.60 17.63 -11.30
N VAL A 17 41.81 18.00 -10.04
CA VAL A 17 42.16 19.36 -9.62
C VAL A 17 43.53 19.33 -8.97
N GLU A 18 44.56 19.87 -9.64
CA GLU A 18 45.96 19.78 -9.21
C GLU A 18 46.76 20.95 -9.76
N ARG A 19 47.62 21.56 -8.94
CA ARG A 19 48.38 22.77 -9.32
C ARG A 19 49.44 22.51 -10.37
N ASP A 20 50.00 21.31 -10.42
CA ASP A 20 51.10 20.94 -11.32
C ASP A 20 50.56 20.39 -12.66
N PRO A 21 50.79 21.08 -13.79
CA PRO A 21 50.36 20.62 -15.12
C PRO A 21 50.95 19.26 -15.51
N HIS A 22 52.16 18.92 -15.06
CA HIS A 22 52.79 17.63 -15.39
C HIS A 22 52.01 16.46 -14.78
N ILE A 23 51.48 16.65 -13.57
CA ILE A 23 50.70 15.66 -12.86
C ILE A 23 49.32 15.52 -13.49
N LEU A 24 48.70 16.64 -13.88
CA LEU A 24 47.46 16.62 -14.65
C LEU A 24 47.62 15.82 -15.95
N SER A 25 48.70 16.04 -16.70
CA SER A 25 49.00 15.27 -17.92
C SER A 25 49.24 13.78 -17.62
N GLN A 26 49.97 13.47 -16.55
CA GLN A 26 50.23 12.08 -16.14
C GLN A 26 48.94 11.34 -15.77
N VAL A 27 48.12 11.93 -14.90
CA VAL A 27 46.85 11.35 -14.42
C VAL A 27 45.85 11.23 -15.56
N ARG A 28 45.75 12.24 -16.43
CA ARG A 28 44.92 12.18 -17.64
C ARG A 28 45.29 10.97 -18.50
N ARG A 29 46.58 10.79 -18.80
CA ARG A 29 47.06 9.63 -19.59
C ARG A 29 46.75 8.28 -18.94
N ILE A 30 46.76 8.21 -17.60
CA ILE A 30 46.45 6.98 -16.87
C ILE A 30 44.96 6.61 -16.99
N LEU A 31 44.07 7.60 -17.05
CA LEU A 31 42.62 7.43 -16.90
C LEU A 31 41.81 7.59 -18.22
N GLU A 32 42.33 8.29 -19.22
CA GLU A 32 41.62 8.62 -20.47
C GLU A 32 41.14 7.40 -21.28
N ALA A 33 41.76 6.23 -21.06
CA ALA A 33 41.37 4.98 -21.73
C ALA A 33 39.98 4.48 -21.28
N GLY A 34 39.57 4.76 -20.04
CA GLY A 34 38.33 4.24 -19.44
C GLY A 34 37.34 5.31 -18.97
N TYR A 35 37.76 6.56 -18.87
CA TYR A 35 37.00 7.63 -18.22
C TYR A 35 37.03 8.92 -19.03
N GLU A 36 36.00 9.76 -18.84
CA GLU A 36 36.02 11.13 -19.32
C GLU A 36 36.75 12.00 -18.28
N VAL A 37 37.88 12.61 -18.65
CA VAL A 37 38.75 13.30 -17.68
C VAL A 37 38.73 14.81 -17.91
N HIS A 38 38.19 15.54 -16.94
CA HIS A 38 38.27 16.99 -16.86
C HIS A 38 39.40 17.40 -15.91
N THR A 39 40.12 18.48 -16.24
CA THR A 39 41.30 18.90 -15.47
C THR A 39 41.24 20.38 -15.12
N ALA A 40 41.64 20.73 -13.89
CA ALA A 40 41.74 22.10 -13.41
C ALA A 40 43.04 22.32 -12.63
N THR A 41 43.66 23.50 -12.79
CA THR A 41 44.87 23.89 -12.05
C THR A 41 44.60 24.72 -10.79
N THR A 42 43.37 25.20 -10.64
CA THR A 42 42.89 26.04 -9.55
C THR A 42 41.59 25.48 -8.99
N GLY A 43 41.36 25.67 -7.69
CA GLY A 43 40.10 25.31 -7.03
C GLY A 43 38.91 26.06 -7.63
N GLN A 44 39.06 27.34 -7.98
CA GLN A 44 38.00 28.08 -8.66
C GLN A 44 37.61 27.47 -10.02
N ALA A 45 38.59 27.07 -10.84
CA ALA A 45 38.28 26.39 -12.10
C ALA A 45 37.69 24.99 -11.86
N GLY A 46 38.20 24.26 -10.86
CA GLY A 46 37.66 22.98 -10.42
C GLY A 46 36.20 23.09 -10.00
N TRP A 47 35.83 24.15 -9.27
CA TRP A 47 34.46 24.40 -8.81
C TRP A 47 33.49 24.66 -9.96
N ARG A 48 33.93 25.36 -11.01
CA ARG A 48 33.11 25.57 -12.22
C ARG A 48 32.84 24.25 -12.94
N LEU A 49 33.88 23.44 -13.12
CA LEU A 49 33.77 22.12 -13.76
C LEU A 49 32.96 21.13 -12.93
N PHE A 50 33.06 21.18 -11.59
CA PHE A 50 32.22 20.39 -10.69
C PHE A 50 30.72 20.66 -10.91
N GLN A 51 30.37 21.93 -11.12
CA GLN A 51 28.97 22.33 -11.36
C GLN A 51 28.50 22.02 -12.78
N SER A 52 29.34 22.25 -13.81
CA SER A 52 28.93 22.06 -15.21
C SER A 52 28.97 20.61 -15.66
N GLU A 53 30.04 19.88 -15.34
CA GLU A 53 30.30 18.55 -15.89
C GLU A 53 29.74 17.42 -15.04
N SER A 54 29.32 17.73 -13.81
CA SER A 54 28.70 16.76 -12.91
C SER A 54 29.55 15.48 -12.74
N PRO A 55 30.80 15.59 -12.24
CA PRO A 55 31.71 14.45 -12.17
C PRO A 55 31.22 13.36 -11.21
N ASP A 56 31.64 12.15 -11.52
CA ASP A 56 31.35 10.93 -10.77
C ASP A 56 32.41 10.64 -9.69
N LEU A 57 33.63 11.18 -9.84
CA LEU A 57 34.71 11.15 -8.85
C LEU A 57 35.63 12.38 -9.02
N ILE A 58 36.23 12.83 -7.92
CA ILE A 58 37.20 13.94 -7.92
C ILE A 58 38.55 13.46 -7.40
N LEU A 59 39.61 13.66 -8.19
CA LEU A 59 41.00 13.55 -7.75
C LEU A 59 41.50 14.95 -7.38
N LEU A 60 41.89 15.14 -6.13
CA LEU A 60 42.15 16.47 -5.58
C LEU A 60 43.55 16.59 -4.99
N GLY A 61 44.35 17.51 -5.52
CA GLY A 61 45.65 17.86 -4.97
C GLY A 61 45.55 18.43 -3.56
N TRP A 62 46.50 18.08 -2.70
CA TRP A 62 46.61 18.63 -1.34
C TRP A 62 46.72 20.17 -1.33
N GLU A 63 47.46 20.72 -2.29
CA GLU A 63 47.63 22.16 -2.49
C GLU A 63 47.22 22.55 -3.91
N LEU A 64 46.36 23.57 -4.03
CA LEU A 64 46.00 24.17 -5.30
C LEU A 64 46.66 25.55 -5.44
N ALA A 65 46.64 26.12 -6.65
CA ALA A 65 47.31 27.40 -6.89
C ALA A 65 46.65 28.60 -6.19
N ASP A 66 45.38 28.48 -5.79
CA ASP A 66 44.54 29.55 -5.25
C ASP A 66 43.92 29.24 -3.87
N MET A 67 43.95 27.98 -3.41
CA MET A 67 43.41 27.55 -2.11
C MET A 67 44.02 26.23 -1.64
N ALA A 68 43.78 25.86 -0.38
CA ALA A 68 44.13 24.52 0.09
C ALA A 68 43.13 23.47 -0.45
N GLY A 69 43.60 22.26 -0.75
CA GLY A 69 42.73 21.17 -1.21
C GLY A 69 41.66 20.81 -0.18
N LEU A 70 41.96 20.92 1.12
CA LEU A 70 40.97 20.67 2.18
C LEU A 70 39.83 21.70 2.18
N ASP A 71 40.09 22.96 1.83
CA ASP A 71 39.03 23.97 1.71
C ASP A 71 38.09 23.62 0.55
N PHE A 72 38.66 23.17 -0.57
CA PHE A 72 37.88 22.69 -1.72
C PHE A 72 37.07 21.43 -1.39
N LEU A 73 37.65 20.48 -0.65
CA LEU A 73 36.95 19.31 -0.13
C LEU A 73 35.75 19.71 0.75
N ALA A 74 35.95 20.64 1.68
CA ALA A 74 34.88 21.15 2.53
C ALA A 74 33.77 21.80 1.69
N GLN A 75 34.14 22.55 0.65
CA GLN A 75 33.18 23.16 -0.29
C GLN A 75 32.37 22.10 -1.05
N ILE A 76 33.00 21.02 -1.54
CA ILE A 76 32.30 19.91 -2.20
C ILE A 76 31.35 19.22 -1.23
N LYS A 77 31.81 18.86 -0.02
CA LYS A 77 30.99 18.15 0.95
C LYS A 77 29.83 19.03 1.46
N GLY A 78 30.02 20.34 1.55
CA GLY A 78 28.98 21.32 1.87
C GLY A 78 27.94 21.54 0.75
N SER A 79 28.23 21.14 -0.50
CA SER A 79 27.28 21.26 -1.62
C SER A 79 26.09 20.30 -1.52
N GLY A 80 26.15 19.30 -0.65
CA GLY A 80 25.12 18.27 -0.50
C GLY A 80 25.12 17.20 -1.60
N ARG A 81 26.00 17.31 -2.61
CA ARG A 81 26.12 16.32 -3.69
C ARG A 81 27.09 15.19 -3.29
N PRO A 82 26.65 13.93 -3.22
CA PRO A 82 27.49 12.81 -2.80
C PRO A 82 28.43 12.37 -3.94
N VAL A 83 29.60 13.02 -4.03
CA VAL A 83 30.68 12.67 -4.96
C VAL A 83 31.90 12.20 -4.17
N PRO A 84 32.46 11.01 -4.51
CA PRO A 84 33.71 10.54 -3.93
C PRO A 84 34.88 11.50 -4.25
N VAL A 85 35.67 11.82 -3.24
CA VAL A 85 36.87 12.66 -3.38
C VAL A 85 38.09 11.88 -2.89
N VAL A 86 39.05 11.67 -3.78
CA VAL A 86 40.34 11.04 -3.47
C VAL A 86 41.43 12.09 -3.48
N LEU A 87 42.12 12.27 -2.36
CA LEU A 87 43.19 13.26 -2.23
C LEU A 87 44.51 12.73 -2.77
N THR A 88 45.24 13.54 -3.54
CA THR A 88 46.55 13.21 -4.10
C THR A 88 47.66 13.98 -3.40
N GLY A 89 48.81 13.33 -3.19
CA GLY A 89 50.00 13.97 -2.60
C GLY A 89 49.97 14.15 -1.09
N ALA A 90 49.06 13.49 -0.37
CA ALA A 90 49.08 13.48 1.09
C ALA A 90 50.29 12.68 1.61
N SER A 91 51.03 13.23 2.58
CA SER A 91 51.92 12.45 3.44
C SER A 91 51.12 11.50 4.32
N GLU A 92 51.74 10.47 4.91
CA GLU A 92 51.02 9.55 5.83
C GLU A 92 50.32 10.28 6.99
N THR A 93 50.94 11.33 7.53
CA THR A 93 50.33 12.20 8.56
C THR A 93 49.14 13.02 8.03
N ALA A 94 49.20 13.45 6.78
CA ALA A 94 48.14 14.20 6.11
C ALA A 94 46.97 13.31 5.68
N ALA A 95 47.22 12.03 5.37
CA ALA A 95 46.21 11.04 4.99
C ALA A 95 45.18 10.77 6.09
N VAL A 96 45.64 10.71 7.35
CA VAL A 96 44.74 10.55 8.50
C VAL A 96 43.82 11.76 8.65
N SER A 97 44.34 12.96 8.42
CA SER A 97 43.56 14.20 8.48
C SER A 97 42.57 14.28 7.32
N ALA A 98 43.01 13.97 6.10
CA ALA A 98 42.20 13.87 4.89
C ALA A 98 40.91 13.06 5.08
N LEU A 99 41.03 11.83 5.60
CA LEU A 99 39.88 10.96 5.84
C LEU A 99 38.93 11.53 6.92
N ARG A 100 39.48 12.17 7.96
CA ARG A 100 38.68 12.84 9.00
C ARG A 100 37.87 14.02 8.47
N TYR A 101 38.39 14.73 7.47
CA TYR A 101 37.68 15.84 6.81
C TYR A 101 36.73 15.37 5.69
N GLY A 102 36.53 14.06 5.54
CA GLY A 102 35.53 13.47 4.67
C GLY A 102 36.02 13.12 3.27
N ALA A 103 37.34 13.09 3.03
CA ALA A 103 37.86 12.44 1.83
C ALA A 103 37.56 10.94 1.87
N ASP A 104 37.25 10.38 0.72
CA ASP A 104 36.86 8.98 0.58
C ASP A 104 38.08 8.06 0.51
N ASP A 105 39.20 8.59 -0.01
CA ASP A 105 40.48 7.89 -0.06
C ASP A 105 41.65 8.86 -0.28
N TYR A 106 42.88 8.34 -0.33
CA TYR A 106 44.07 9.09 -0.68
C TYR A 106 45.06 8.30 -1.56
N LEU A 107 45.93 9.05 -2.24
CA LEU A 107 47.03 8.57 -3.06
C LEU A 107 48.31 9.30 -2.66
N SER A 108 49.31 8.56 -2.19
CA SER A 108 50.64 9.07 -1.92
C SER A 108 51.42 9.33 -3.21
N ARG A 109 52.43 10.21 -3.14
CA ARG A 109 53.38 10.40 -4.24
C ARG A 109 54.57 9.44 -4.07
N PRO A 110 55.13 8.88 -5.15
CA PRO A 110 54.77 9.09 -6.56
C PRO A 110 53.46 8.40 -6.96
N LEU A 111 52.72 8.99 -7.92
CA LEU A 111 51.46 8.42 -8.42
C LEU A 111 51.75 7.24 -9.36
N VAL A 112 51.59 6.02 -8.84
CA VAL A 112 51.76 4.78 -9.60
C VAL A 112 50.51 4.49 -10.45
N PRO A 113 50.64 4.21 -11.77
CA PRO A 113 49.49 4.03 -12.66
C PRO A 113 48.44 3.01 -12.20
N ASP A 114 48.89 1.84 -11.70
CA ASP A 114 47.98 0.79 -11.27
C ASP A 114 47.22 1.17 -9.99
N GLU A 115 47.90 1.79 -9.03
CA GLU A 115 47.28 2.29 -7.80
C GLU A 115 46.22 3.36 -8.11
N VAL A 116 46.52 4.31 -9.00
CA VAL A 116 45.57 5.35 -9.41
C VAL A 116 44.32 4.71 -10.03
N ARG A 117 44.49 3.75 -10.94
CA ARG A 117 43.36 3.06 -11.58
C ARG A 117 42.52 2.28 -10.58
N GLU A 118 43.15 1.54 -9.68
CA GLU A 118 42.46 0.76 -8.67
C GLU A 118 41.68 1.65 -7.70
N ARG A 119 42.30 2.74 -7.24
CA ARG A 119 41.66 3.69 -6.31
C ARG A 119 40.44 4.36 -6.92
N VAL A 120 40.57 4.81 -8.16
CA VAL A 120 39.47 5.41 -8.92
C VAL A 120 38.34 4.41 -9.10
N ARG A 121 38.64 3.19 -9.57
CA ARG A 121 37.63 2.16 -9.80
C ARG A 121 36.88 1.80 -8.51
N HIS A 122 37.62 1.55 -7.42
CA HIS A 122 37.05 1.18 -6.13
C HIS A 122 36.11 2.27 -5.58
N ASN A 123 36.52 3.54 -5.62
CA ASN A 123 35.72 4.65 -5.10
C ASN A 123 34.50 4.97 -5.98
N LEU A 124 34.61 4.79 -7.30
CA LEU A 124 33.46 4.88 -8.21
C LEU A 124 32.42 3.80 -7.91
N GLU A 125 32.83 2.54 -7.80
CA GLU A 125 31.93 1.41 -7.49
C GLU A 125 31.22 1.63 -6.15
N LYS A 126 31.97 2.04 -5.12
CA LYS A 126 31.43 2.34 -3.79
C LYS A 126 30.44 3.51 -3.82
N GLY A 127 30.75 4.57 -4.56
CA GLY A 127 29.87 5.73 -4.75
C GLY A 127 28.57 5.36 -5.46
N GLN A 128 28.64 4.55 -6.51
CA GLN A 128 27.46 4.04 -7.22
C GLN A 128 26.58 3.15 -6.34
N GLN A 129 27.17 2.24 -5.58
CA GLN A 129 26.46 1.38 -4.64
C GLN A 129 25.73 2.19 -3.56
N ALA A 130 26.40 3.18 -2.96
CA ALA A 130 25.78 4.04 -1.96
C ALA A 130 24.60 4.85 -2.52
N ARG A 131 24.73 5.38 -3.75
CA ARG A 131 23.62 6.07 -4.45
C ARG A 131 22.47 5.12 -4.75
N ALA A 132 22.75 3.93 -5.26
CA ALA A 132 21.72 2.92 -5.56
C ALA A 132 20.96 2.48 -4.29
N GLN A 133 21.69 2.27 -3.18
CA GLN A 133 21.09 1.90 -1.90
C GLN A 133 20.24 3.02 -1.30
N ALA A 134 20.71 4.28 -1.38
CA ALA A 134 19.93 5.45 -0.96
C ALA A 134 18.65 5.61 -1.78
N ALA A 135 18.73 5.47 -3.10
CA ALA A 135 17.56 5.54 -3.99
C ALA A 135 16.55 4.42 -3.69
N LEU A 136 17.02 3.19 -3.48
CA LEU A 136 16.15 2.07 -3.11
C LEU A 136 15.51 2.28 -1.74
N SER A 137 16.26 2.77 -0.75
CA SER A 137 15.74 3.08 0.59
C SER A 137 14.68 4.19 0.52
N GLU A 138 14.91 5.24 -0.26
CA GLU A 138 13.94 6.31 -0.45
C GLU A 138 12.68 5.80 -1.14
N GLN A 139 12.82 4.96 -2.17
CA GLN A 139 11.69 4.32 -2.83
C GLN A 139 10.88 3.45 -1.86
N LEU A 140 11.56 2.64 -1.04
CA LEU A 140 10.92 1.81 -0.03
C LEU A 140 10.21 2.66 1.03
N GLN A 141 10.81 3.77 1.46
CA GLN A 141 10.18 4.73 2.38
C GLN A 141 8.95 5.39 1.77
N ARG A 142 8.97 5.77 0.49
CA ARG A 142 7.79 6.30 -0.21
C ARG A 142 6.68 5.24 -0.31
N GLN A 143 7.04 3.97 -0.56
CA GLN A 143 6.08 2.87 -0.56
C GLN A 143 5.47 2.66 0.84
N LEU A 144 6.29 2.64 1.90
CA LEU A 144 5.80 2.53 3.27
C LEU A 144 4.92 3.72 3.67
N ALA A 145 5.28 4.95 3.32
CA ALA A 145 4.47 6.13 3.57
C ALA A 145 3.12 6.09 2.82
N THR A 146 3.12 5.58 1.58
CA THR A 146 1.88 5.37 0.81
C THR A 146 1.00 4.31 1.47
N LEU A 147 1.58 3.20 1.93
CA LEU A 147 0.85 2.16 2.66
C LEU A 147 0.32 2.66 4.01
N SER A 148 1.11 3.43 4.76
CA SER A 148 0.68 4.05 6.01
C SER A 148 -0.43 5.07 5.78
N TYR A 149 -0.35 5.89 4.73
CA TYR A 149 -1.44 6.79 4.34
C TYR A 149 -2.72 6.04 3.96
N LEU A 150 -2.62 4.92 3.23
CA LEU A 150 -3.77 4.06 2.93
C LEU A 150 -4.34 3.42 4.21
N GLN A 151 -3.48 2.99 5.14
CA GLN A 151 -3.90 2.44 6.43
C GLN A 151 -4.55 3.50 7.34
N GLU A 152 -4.06 4.73 7.31
CA GLU A 152 -4.61 5.86 8.05
C GLU A 152 -5.95 6.32 7.46
N ALA A 153 -6.07 6.37 6.13
CA ALA A 153 -7.35 6.58 5.45
C ALA A 153 -8.37 5.47 5.80
N VAL A 154 -7.91 4.23 5.98
CA VAL A 154 -8.74 3.12 6.47
C VAL A 154 -9.07 3.27 7.97
N ARG A 155 -8.17 3.84 8.78
CA ARG A 155 -8.40 4.13 10.22
C ARG A 155 -9.33 5.32 10.47
N GLU A 156 -9.24 6.40 9.70
CA GLU A 156 -10.20 7.50 9.75
C GLU A 156 -11.59 7.06 9.28
N THR A 157 -11.65 6.00 8.45
CA THR A 157 -12.90 5.31 8.08
C THR A 157 -13.25 4.16 9.04
N SER A 158 -12.62 4.08 10.21
CA SER A 158 -12.96 3.14 11.30
C SER A 158 -13.98 3.69 12.30
N ALA A 159 -14.61 4.83 11.99
CA ALA A 159 -15.98 5.05 12.44
C ALA A 159 -16.85 4.04 11.67
N ALA A 160 -17.66 3.26 12.36
CA ALA A 160 -18.55 2.24 11.81
C ALA A 160 -19.69 2.80 10.93
N ALA A 161 -19.44 3.83 10.14
CA ALA A 161 -20.41 4.49 9.27
C ALA A 161 -19.89 4.51 7.83
N ASP A 162 -20.57 3.73 6.99
CA ASP A 162 -20.62 3.81 5.55
C ASP A 162 -19.44 3.18 4.77
N LEU A 163 -19.53 1.86 4.62
CA LEU A 163 -18.81 1.08 3.61
C LEU A 163 -18.99 1.65 2.18
N TYR A 164 -20.15 2.22 1.88
CA TYR A 164 -20.52 2.75 0.57
C TYR A 164 -19.57 3.86 0.05
N PRO A 165 -19.36 4.99 0.77
CA PRO A 165 -18.37 6.01 0.42
C PRO A 165 -16.95 5.47 0.24
N LEU A 166 -16.54 4.48 1.03
CA LEU A 166 -15.22 3.86 0.87
C LEU A 166 -15.11 3.13 -0.46
N LEU A 167 -16.07 2.24 -0.76
CA LEU A 167 -16.09 1.49 -2.02
C LEU A 167 -16.10 2.42 -3.23
N HIS A 168 -16.91 3.49 -3.19
CA HIS A 168 -16.95 4.49 -4.24
C HIS A 168 -15.62 5.24 -4.41
N ARG A 169 -14.98 5.66 -3.31
CA ARG A 169 -13.68 6.36 -3.37
C ARG A 169 -12.58 5.46 -3.94
N VAL A 170 -12.49 4.22 -3.46
CA VAL A 170 -11.49 3.26 -3.96
C VAL A 170 -11.72 2.99 -5.44
N LEU A 171 -12.97 2.74 -5.86
CA LEU A 171 -13.30 2.53 -7.26
C LEU A 171 -12.91 3.72 -8.14
N GLU A 172 -13.29 4.94 -7.75
CA GLU A 172 -12.93 6.17 -8.47
C GLU A 172 -11.42 6.34 -8.60
N GLN A 173 -10.66 6.09 -7.53
CA GLN A 173 -9.22 6.26 -7.53
C GLN A 173 -8.52 5.19 -8.39
N THR A 174 -8.95 3.93 -8.30
CA THR A 174 -8.48 2.87 -9.19
C THR A 174 -8.74 3.21 -10.65
N MET A 175 -9.95 3.69 -10.97
CA MET A 175 -10.31 4.07 -12.34
C MET A 175 -9.48 5.24 -12.86
N ARG A 176 -9.22 6.26 -12.05
CA ARG A 176 -8.37 7.40 -12.44
C ARG A 176 -6.92 6.99 -12.66
N ASN A 177 -6.36 6.20 -11.74
CA ASN A 177 -4.95 5.79 -11.80
C ASN A 177 -4.65 4.89 -13.00
N LEU A 178 -5.60 4.08 -13.42
CA LEU A 178 -5.47 3.14 -14.55
C LEU A 178 -6.18 3.63 -15.81
N GLU A 179 -6.67 4.88 -15.82
CA GLU A 179 -7.43 5.51 -16.92
C GLU A 179 -8.54 4.59 -17.47
N LEU A 180 -9.36 4.03 -16.57
CA LEU A 180 -10.43 3.09 -16.90
C LEU A 180 -11.75 3.83 -17.15
N ASP A 181 -12.57 3.30 -18.06
CA ASP A 181 -13.82 3.90 -18.49
C ASP A 181 -15.02 3.51 -17.62
N ALA A 182 -15.03 2.28 -17.09
CA ALA A 182 -16.12 1.77 -16.28
C ALA A 182 -15.62 0.83 -15.18
N GLY A 183 -16.39 0.75 -14.10
CA GLY A 183 -16.14 -0.20 -13.04
C GLY A 183 -17.35 -0.40 -12.12
N ILE A 184 -17.37 -1.55 -11.46
CA ILE A 184 -18.41 -1.96 -10.51
C ILE A 184 -17.81 -2.83 -9.40
N ILE A 185 -18.31 -2.63 -8.18
CA ILE A 185 -18.04 -3.49 -7.03
C ILE A 185 -19.36 -4.15 -6.63
N LEU A 186 -19.38 -5.47 -6.63
CA LEU A 186 -20.47 -6.28 -6.10
C LEU A 186 -20.03 -7.01 -4.85
N ILE A 187 -20.83 -6.96 -3.78
CA ILE A 187 -20.56 -7.61 -2.51
C ILE A 187 -21.46 -8.83 -2.34
N SER A 188 -20.93 -9.88 -1.74
CA SER A 188 -21.66 -11.11 -1.49
C SER A 188 -22.52 -11.00 -0.23
N GLU A 189 -23.84 -11.01 -0.42
CA GLU A 189 -24.84 -10.97 0.65
C GLU A 189 -25.81 -12.15 0.49
N ASN A 190 -25.87 -13.03 1.48
CA ASN A 190 -26.78 -14.19 1.49
C ASN A 190 -26.74 -15.07 0.22
N GLY A 191 -25.58 -15.13 -0.45
CA GLY A 191 -25.38 -15.89 -1.70
C GLY A 191 -25.56 -15.08 -2.99
N ASP A 192 -26.21 -13.92 -2.90
CA ASP A 192 -26.36 -12.97 -4.00
C ASP A 192 -25.15 -12.02 -4.05
N LEU A 193 -24.86 -11.52 -5.26
CA LEU A 193 -23.86 -10.48 -5.50
C LEU A 193 -24.58 -9.17 -5.77
N VAL A 194 -24.52 -8.27 -4.79
CA VAL A 194 -25.25 -7.01 -4.76
C VAL A 194 -24.32 -5.87 -5.17
N PRO A 195 -24.66 -5.06 -6.19
CA PRO A 195 -23.83 -3.93 -6.58
C PRO A 195 -23.88 -2.82 -5.53
N LEU A 196 -22.74 -2.48 -4.94
CA LEU A 196 -22.65 -1.42 -3.92
C LEU A 196 -21.93 -0.16 -4.40
N ALA A 197 -21.09 -0.26 -5.43
CA ALA A 197 -20.47 0.91 -6.04
C ALA A 197 -20.31 0.69 -7.54
N HIS A 198 -20.52 1.74 -8.34
CA HIS A 198 -20.29 1.67 -9.77
C HIS A 198 -19.99 3.04 -10.38
N ARG A 199 -19.33 3.03 -11.54
CA ARG A 199 -19.02 4.23 -12.31
C ARG A 199 -18.90 3.90 -13.80
N GLY A 200 -19.37 4.79 -14.66
CA GLY A 200 -19.24 4.65 -16.11
C GLY A 200 -20.01 3.48 -16.73
N LEU A 201 -20.95 2.86 -16.00
CA LEU A 201 -21.70 1.70 -16.51
C LEU A 201 -22.56 2.07 -17.72
N PRO A 202 -22.55 1.26 -18.78
CA PRO A 202 -23.52 1.36 -19.85
C PRO A 202 -24.95 1.17 -19.33
N GLN A 203 -25.92 1.90 -19.91
CA GLN A 203 -27.32 1.86 -19.46
C GLN A 203 -27.96 0.47 -19.60
N SER A 204 -27.51 -0.32 -20.58
CA SER A 204 -27.90 -1.73 -20.75
C SER A 204 -27.53 -2.58 -19.53
N ILE A 205 -26.32 -2.40 -19.00
CA ILE A 205 -25.80 -3.12 -17.83
C ILE A 205 -26.50 -2.67 -16.56
N ALA A 206 -26.63 -1.35 -16.35
CA ALA A 206 -27.35 -0.81 -15.20
C ALA A 206 -28.79 -1.37 -15.12
N SER A 207 -29.48 -1.42 -16.26
CA SER A 207 -30.83 -1.96 -16.35
C SER A 207 -30.92 -3.48 -16.18
N ALA A 208 -29.85 -4.21 -16.51
CA ALA A 208 -29.78 -5.66 -16.32
C ALA A 208 -29.55 -6.02 -14.85
N LEU A 209 -28.71 -5.26 -14.15
CA LEU A 209 -28.43 -5.47 -12.72
C LEU A 209 -29.64 -5.24 -11.83
N THR A 210 -30.59 -4.38 -12.23
CA THR A 210 -31.86 -4.22 -11.51
C THR A 210 -32.82 -5.41 -11.72
N ARG A 211 -32.68 -6.14 -12.84
CA ARG A 211 -33.64 -7.19 -13.25
C ARG A 211 -33.16 -8.60 -12.95
N ARG A 212 -31.84 -8.82 -12.86
CA ARG A 212 -31.22 -10.13 -12.65
C ARG A 212 -30.39 -10.12 -11.39
N ARG A 213 -30.61 -11.10 -10.51
CA ARG A 213 -29.70 -11.38 -9.40
C ARG A 213 -28.52 -12.18 -9.92
N LEU A 214 -27.31 -11.73 -9.59
CA LEU A 214 -26.08 -12.42 -9.90
C LEU A 214 -25.66 -13.23 -8.66
N THR A 215 -25.16 -14.46 -8.84
CA THR A 215 -24.67 -15.29 -7.73
C THR A 215 -23.33 -15.89 -8.10
N TRP A 216 -22.61 -16.41 -7.10
CA TRP A 216 -21.34 -17.13 -7.34
C TRP A 216 -21.50 -18.45 -8.11
N ASP A 217 -22.73 -18.92 -8.30
CA ASP A 217 -23.04 -20.12 -9.08
C ASP A 217 -23.32 -19.82 -10.55
N ASP A 218 -23.31 -18.55 -10.95
CA ASP A 218 -23.44 -18.15 -12.34
C ASP A 218 -22.32 -18.80 -13.20
N PRO A 219 -22.67 -19.49 -14.30
CA PRO A 219 -21.69 -20.12 -15.18
C PRO A 219 -20.61 -19.15 -15.68
N ALA A 220 -20.95 -17.87 -15.84
CA ALA A 220 -20.00 -16.84 -16.27
C ALA A 220 -18.87 -16.62 -15.25
N LEU A 221 -19.11 -16.88 -13.97
CA LEU A 221 -18.15 -16.68 -12.87
C LEU A 221 -17.39 -17.95 -12.48
N LYS A 222 -17.56 -19.07 -13.19
CA LYS A 222 -16.93 -20.36 -12.84
C LYS A 222 -15.41 -20.24 -12.65
N GLU A 223 -14.73 -19.57 -13.57
CA GLU A 223 -13.27 -19.38 -13.53
C GLU A 223 -12.87 -18.43 -12.40
N ILE A 224 -13.61 -17.35 -12.23
CA ILE A 224 -13.36 -16.34 -11.19
C ILE A 224 -13.45 -16.95 -9.78
N ARG A 225 -14.31 -17.95 -9.60
CA ARG A 225 -14.47 -18.68 -8.34
C ARG A 225 -13.25 -19.52 -7.96
N GLU A 226 -12.45 -19.95 -8.94
CA GLU A 226 -11.32 -20.86 -8.75
C GLU A 226 -9.99 -20.12 -8.53
N VAL A 227 -9.99 -18.79 -8.69
CA VAL A 227 -8.79 -17.95 -8.55
C VAL A 227 -8.91 -16.93 -7.42
N THR A 228 -7.77 -16.38 -7.02
CA THR A 228 -7.68 -15.32 -5.99
C THR A 228 -7.16 -13.99 -6.55
N GLY A 229 -6.72 -13.97 -7.81
CA GLY A 229 -6.18 -12.79 -8.49
C GLY A 229 -7.10 -12.27 -9.59
N ALA A 230 -6.73 -11.12 -10.15
CA ALA A 230 -7.42 -10.52 -11.28
C ALA A 230 -7.37 -11.45 -12.51
N VAL A 231 -8.52 -11.63 -13.15
CA VAL A 231 -8.66 -12.39 -14.40
C VAL A 231 -8.97 -11.42 -15.52
N ARG A 232 -8.13 -11.41 -16.54
CA ARG A 232 -8.42 -10.69 -17.79
C ARG A 232 -9.55 -11.42 -18.51
N THR A 233 -10.57 -10.68 -18.88
CA THR A 233 -11.66 -11.14 -19.73
C THR A 233 -11.72 -10.30 -21.01
N ARG A 234 -12.49 -10.71 -22.01
CA ARG A 234 -12.77 -9.88 -23.17
C ARG A 234 -14.24 -9.44 -23.22
N SER A 235 -14.45 -8.20 -23.66
CA SER A 235 -15.76 -7.65 -24.00
C SER A 235 -16.50 -8.55 -24.98
N GLY A 236 -17.71 -8.96 -24.63
CA GLY A 236 -18.57 -9.85 -25.42
C GLY A 236 -18.40 -11.34 -25.16
N GLU A 237 -17.55 -11.76 -24.22
CA GLU A 237 -17.46 -13.15 -23.78
C GLU A 237 -18.59 -13.53 -22.82
N GLN A 238 -19.01 -14.80 -22.83
CA GLN A 238 -19.96 -15.36 -21.84
C GLN A 238 -19.29 -15.73 -20.50
N ARG A 239 -18.12 -15.14 -20.20
CA ARG A 239 -17.33 -15.40 -18.99
C ARG A 239 -16.92 -14.06 -18.37
N GLY A 240 -16.91 -14.00 -17.04
CA GLY A 240 -16.67 -12.77 -16.27
C GLY A 240 -17.94 -12.15 -15.70
N GLY A 241 -17.84 -10.87 -15.35
CA GLY A 241 -18.92 -10.13 -14.70
C GLY A 241 -19.82 -9.38 -15.69
N PRO A 242 -20.69 -8.49 -15.18
CA PRO A 242 -21.55 -7.64 -16.00
C PRO A 242 -20.83 -6.82 -17.09
N LEU A 243 -19.62 -6.31 -16.85
CA LEU A 243 -18.88 -5.52 -17.83
C LEU A 243 -18.17 -6.38 -18.90
N SER A 244 -17.74 -7.61 -18.57
CA SER A 244 -17.23 -8.57 -19.56
C SER A 244 -18.27 -8.88 -20.65
N GLN A 245 -19.56 -8.83 -20.30
CA GLN A 245 -20.67 -9.06 -21.24
C GLN A 245 -21.04 -7.83 -22.08
N ALA A 246 -20.55 -6.64 -21.70
CA ALA A 246 -20.77 -5.43 -22.48
C ALA A 246 -19.90 -5.44 -23.76
N VAL A 247 -20.31 -4.67 -24.77
CA VAL A 247 -19.54 -4.46 -26.01
C VAL A 247 -18.89 -3.07 -25.98
N GLY A 248 -17.67 -2.95 -26.52
CA GLY A 248 -17.02 -1.66 -26.73
C GLY A 248 -15.86 -1.34 -25.78
N TYR A 249 -15.39 -2.32 -25.01
CA TYR A 249 -14.16 -2.22 -24.22
C TYR A 249 -13.07 -3.07 -24.86
N ALA A 250 -11.85 -2.53 -24.93
CA ALA A 250 -10.67 -3.30 -25.37
C ALA A 250 -10.15 -4.19 -24.23
N PHE A 251 -10.34 -3.75 -22.98
CA PHE A 251 -9.89 -4.44 -21.79
C PHE A 251 -11.03 -4.59 -20.79
N THR A 252 -11.15 -5.78 -20.20
CA THR A 252 -11.99 -6.04 -19.03
C THR A 252 -11.23 -6.92 -18.06
N ALA A 253 -11.39 -6.68 -16.77
CA ALA A 253 -10.83 -7.53 -15.74
C ALA A 253 -11.80 -7.72 -14.58
N VAL A 254 -11.87 -8.94 -14.09
CA VAL A 254 -12.67 -9.32 -12.93
C VAL A 254 -11.72 -9.74 -11.81
N VAL A 255 -11.89 -9.13 -10.65
CA VAL A 255 -11.05 -9.36 -9.47
C VAL A 255 -11.93 -9.92 -8.35
N PRO A 256 -11.73 -11.17 -7.92
CA PRO A 256 -12.42 -11.70 -6.76
C PRO A 256 -11.92 -10.98 -5.49
N LEU A 257 -12.84 -10.48 -4.68
CA LEU A 257 -12.51 -9.89 -3.38
C LEU A 257 -12.36 -11.02 -2.36
N TRP A 258 -11.19 -11.63 -2.33
CA TRP A 258 -10.89 -12.79 -1.49
C TRP A 258 -10.02 -12.42 -0.28
N ALA A 259 -10.47 -12.77 0.92
CA ALA A 259 -9.70 -12.61 2.15
C ALA A 259 -10.16 -13.62 3.22
N GLN A 260 -9.23 -14.10 4.04
CA GLN A 260 -9.50 -15.00 5.17
C GLN A 260 -10.27 -16.28 4.75
N GLY A 261 -9.96 -16.84 3.58
CA GLY A 261 -10.63 -18.06 3.09
C GLY A 261 -12.04 -17.83 2.51
N ARG A 262 -12.53 -16.59 2.45
CA ARG A 262 -13.87 -16.24 1.99
C ARG A 262 -13.83 -15.27 0.80
N ARG A 263 -14.79 -15.44 -0.11
CA ARG A 263 -15.10 -14.49 -1.20
C ARG A 263 -16.11 -13.48 -0.71
N TRP A 264 -15.66 -12.24 -0.52
CA TRP A 264 -16.47 -11.12 -0.04
C TRP A 264 -17.23 -10.41 -1.16
N GLY A 265 -16.82 -10.59 -2.42
CA GLY A 265 -17.43 -9.93 -3.57
C GLY A 265 -16.58 -10.03 -4.82
N LEU A 266 -16.87 -9.17 -5.80
CA LEU A 266 -16.07 -8.98 -7.00
C LEU A 266 -15.93 -7.49 -7.32
N LEU A 267 -14.75 -7.11 -7.80
CA LEU A 267 -14.50 -5.84 -8.48
C LEU A 267 -14.37 -6.15 -9.96
N GLU A 268 -15.05 -5.41 -10.80
CA GLU A 268 -14.91 -5.52 -12.23
C GLU A 268 -14.64 -4.15 -12.83
N VAL A 269 -13.71 -4.09 -13.77
CA VAL A 269 -13.28 -2.85 -14.42
C VAL A 269 -13.13 -3.05 -15.92
N ALA A 270 -13.33 -1.98 -16.68
CA ALA A 270 -13.24 -1.99 -18.12
C ALA A 270 -12.60 -0.70 -18.68
N GLY A 271 -11.88 -0.85 -19.79
CA GLY A 271 -11.20 0.25 -20.48
C GLY A 271 -11.21 0.07 -22.00
N ARG A 272 -11.12 1.16 -22.74
CA ARG A 272 -11.02 1.20 -24.21
C ARG A 272 -9.61 1.02 -24.74
N THR A 273 -8.63 0.98 -23.86
CA THR A 273 -7.23 0.69 -24.17
C THR A 273 -6.81 -0.60 -23.46
N GLU A 274 -5.87 -1.33 -24.07
CA GLU A 274 -5.30 -2.55 -23.47
C GLU A 274 -4.52 -2.23 -22.18
N ARG A 275 -4.43 -3.21 -21.29
CA ARG A 275 -3.66 -3.09 -20.03
C ARG A 275 -2.53 -4.11 -19.98
N THR A 276 -1.49 -3.77 -19.24
CA THR A 276 -0.31 -4.60 -19.02
C THR A 276 -0.55 -5.62 -17.90
N GLU A 277 0.36 -6.58 -17.76
CA GLU A 277 0.30 -7.54 -16.65
C GLU A 277 0.50 -6.86 -15.29
N LYS A 278 1.33 -5.81 -15.25
CA LYS A 278 1.54 -4.99 -14.06
C LYS A 278 0.25 -4.31 -13.59
N ASP A 279 -0.62 -3.93 -14.52
CA ASP A 279 -1.93 -3.36 -14.17
C ASP A 279 -2.86 -4.41 -13.54
N LEU A 280 -2.79 -5.67 -13.99
CA LEU A 280 -3.53 -6.79 -13.39
C LEU A 280 -3.00 -7.14 -11.99
N GLU A 281 -1.69 -7.08 -11.77
CA GLU A 281 -1.08 -7.23 -10.44
C GLU A 281 -1.54 -6.10 -9.49
N MET A 282 -1.60 -4.86 -9.99
CA MET A 282 -2.12 -3.73 -9.22
C MET A 282 -3.61 -3.91 -8.87
N LEU A 283 -4.44 -4.32 -9.84
CA LEU A 283 -5.86 -4.64 -9.61
C LEU A 283 -6.04 -5.77 -8.60
N THR A 284 -5.22 -6.80 -8.67
CA THR A 284 -5.19 -7.90 -7.69
C THR A 284 -4.91 -7.38 -6.28
N THR A 285 -3.91 -6.51 -6.16
CA THR A 285 -3.54 -5.89 -4.88
C THR A 285 -4.68 -5.05 -4.31
N VAL A 286 -5.34 -4.24 -5.15
CA VAL A 286 -6.52 -3.46 -4.76
C VAL A 286 -7.65 -4.37 -4.29
N GLY A 287 -7.95 -5.45 -5.04
CA GLY A 287 -8.99 -6.40 -4.69
C GLY A 287 -8.75 -7.10 -3.36
N GLN A 288 -7.50 -7.51 -3.09
CA GLN A 288 -7.11 -8.11 -1.81
C GLN A 288 -7.28 -7.13 -0.63
N GLN A 289 -6.85 -5.88 -0.80
CA GLN A 289 -7.01 -4.85 0.24
C GLN A 289 -8.49 -4.55 0.52
N LEU A 290 -9.30 -4.42 -0.53
CA LEU A 290 -10.75 -4.26 -0.41
C LEU A 290 -11.40 -5.44 0.34
N ALA A 291 -11.00 -6.67 0.02
CA ALA A 291 -11.51 -7.87 0.67
C ALA A 291 -11.20 -7.90 2.18
N VAL A 292 -9.99 -7.49 2.57
CA VAL A 292 -9.61 -7.38 3.99
C VAL A 292 -10.43 -6.29 4.69
N ALA A 293 -10.61 -5.13 4.05
CA ALA A 293 -11.43 -4.05 4.61
C ALA A 293 -12.89 -4.47 4.80
N LEU A 294 -13.47 -5.17 3.82
CA LEU A 294 -14.81 -5.74 3.89
C LEU A 294 -14.95 -6.77 5.02
N ALA A 295 -13.97 -7.66 5.16
CA ALA A 295 -13.95 -8.65 6.24
C ALA A 295 -13.97 -7.97 7.61
N ASN A 296 -13.13 -6.95 7.81
CA ASN A 296 -13.05 -6.19 9.05
C ASN A 296 -14.35 -5.42 9.34
N ALA A 297 -14.90 -4.74 8.33
CA ALA A 297 -16.15 -4.01 8.46
C ALA A 297 -17.31 -4.93 8.90
N ARG A 298 -17.43 -6.12 8.28
CA ARG A 298 -18.48 -7.08 8.63
C ARG A 298 -18.29 -7.71 10.01
N LEU A 299 -17.05 -8.00 10.40
CA LEU A 299 -16.74 -8.48 11.74
C LEU A 299 -17.13 -7.45 12.80
N GLN A 300 -16.83 -6.18 12.56
CA GLN A 300 -17.16 -5.08 13.47
C GLN A 300 -18.67 -4.82 13.53
N GLU A 301 -19.39 -4.88 12.41
CA GLU A 301 -20.85 -4.80 12.36
C GLU A 301 -21.49 -5.93 13.20
N THR A 302 -21.03 -7.17 12.99
CA THR A 302 -21.53 -8.35 13.74
C THR A 302 -21.23 -8.23 15.24
N ALA A 303 -20.03 -7.79 15.60
CA ALA A 303 -19.65 -7.58 17.00
C ALA A 303 -20.51 -6.48 17.65
N THR A 304 -20.76 -5.37 16.95
CA THR A 304 -21.60 -4.27 17.43
C THR A 304 -23.04 -4.70 17.65
N LEU A 305 -23.62 -5.46 16.72
CA LEU A 305 -24.96 -6.04 16.88
C LEU A 305 -25.02 -6.96 18.09
N ARG A 306 -24.00 -7.80 18.30
CA ARG A 306 -23.95 -8.73 19.44
C ARG A 306 -23.84 -8.01 20.79
N VAL A 307 -23.03 -6.95 20.87
CA VAL A 307 -22.96 -6.09 22.05
C VAL A 307 -24.32 -5.44 22.34
N ARG A 308 -25.01 -4.95 21.31
CA ARG A 308 -26.34 -4.35 21.46
C ARG A 308 -27.40 -5.36 21.93
N GLU A 309 -27.39 -6.57 21.38
CA GLU A 309 -28.28 -7.66 21.80
C GLU A 309 -28.05 -8.03 23.28
N LEU A 310 -26.79 -8.19 23.68
CA LEU A 310 -26.42 -8.48 25.08
C LEU A 310 -26.82 -7.33 26.02
N ALA A 311 -26.68 -6.07 25.59
CA ALA A 311 -27.11 -4.92 26.38
C ALA A 311 -28.64 -4.94 26.62
N LEU A 312 -29.44 -5.22 25.58
CA LEU A 312 -30.90 -5.33 25.70
C LEU A 312 -31.32 -6.51 26.59
N LEU A 313 -30.66 -7.66 26.46
CA LEU A 313 -30.90 -8.83 27.32
C LEU A 313 -30.56 -8.54 28.78
N ASN A 314 -29.44 -7.89 29.02
CA ASN A 314 -29.01 -7.53 30.37
C ASN A 314 -29.95 -6.49 31.01
N GLU A 315 -30.39 -5.49 30.25
CA GLU A 315 -31.39 -4.51 30.70
C GLU A 315 -32.72 -5.18 31.07
N ALA A 316 -33.21 -6.12 30.25
CA ALA A 316 -34.41 -6.91 30.57
C ALA A 316 -34.23 -7.77 31.83
N CYS A 317 -33.05 -8.38 32.03
CA CYS A 317 -32.76 -9.14 33.25
C CYS A 317 -32.67 -8.26 34.50
N LEU A 318 -32.11 -7.05 34.37
CA LEU A 318 -32.05 -6.07 35.46
C LEU A 318 -33.43 -5.55 35.85
N ALA A 319 -34.32 -5.33 34.87
CA ALA A 319 -35.73 -4.97 35.15
C ALA A 319 -36.51 -6.09 35.85
N LEU A 320 -36.22 -7.36 35.52
CA LEU A 320 -36.83 -8.51 36.21
C LEU A 320 -36.32 -8.70 37.65
N THR A 321 -35.17 -8.12 37.99
CA THR A 321 -34.55 -8.25 39.33
C THR A 321 -34.76 -7.02 40.21
N SER A 322 -35.24 -5.88 39.69
CA SER A 322 -35.36 -4.65 40.47
C SER A 322 -36.70 -4.43 41.18
N ASP A 323 -37.73 -5.23 40.94
CA ASP A 323 -39.00 -5.18 41.68
C ASP A 323 -39.28 -6.53 42.35
N LEU A 324 -39.07 -6.56 43.68
CA LEU A 324 -39.35 -7.69 44.57
C LEU A 324 -40.87 -7.85 44.74
N ASP A 325 -41.54 -8.40 43.72
CA ASP A 325 -42.81 -9.08 43.89
C ASP A 325 -42.88 -10.29 42.94
N LEU A 326 -42.74 -11.48 43.52
CA LEU A 326 -42.77 -12.75 42.79
C LEU A 326 -44.03 -12.88 41.93
N GLU A 327 -45.14 -12.30 42.36
CA GLU A 327 -46.40 -12.35 41.63
C GLU A 327 -46.36 -11.51 40.34
N GLN A 328 -45.73 -10.33 40.37
CA GLN A 328 -45.53 -9.48 39.19
C GLN A 328 -44.57 -10.09 38.16
N ILE A 329 -43.49 -10.73 38.63
CA ILE A 329 -42.52 -11.39 37.75
C ILE A 329 -43.19 -12.54 36.99
N LEU A 330 -43.91 -13.41 37.70
CA LEU A 330 -44.59 -14.55 37.09
C LEU A 330 -45.66 -14.10 36.09
N THR A 331 -46.38 -13.00 36.39
CA THR A 331 -47.41 -12.44 35.51
C THR A 331 -46.79 -11.88 34.24
N THR A 332 -45.67 -11.15 34.37
CA THR A 332 -44.95 -10.57 33.23
C THR A 332 -44.36 -11.65 32.33
N ILE A 333 -43.80 -12.72 32.89
CA ILE A 333 -43.30 -13.87 32.14
C ILE A 333 -44.45 -14.53 31.37
N MET A 334 -45.57 -14.84 32.04
CA MET A 334 -46.71 -15.50 31.40
C MET A 334 -47.27 -14.67 30.23
N MET A 335 -47.50 -13.37 30.42
CA MET A 335 -47.98 -12.49 29.34
C MET A 335 -47.02 -12.45 28.14
N ARG A 336 -45.72 -12.23 28.39
CA ARG A 336 -44.72 -12.15 27.32
C ARG A 336 -44.54 -13.48 26.59
N THR A 337 -44.58 -14.60 27.31
CA THR A 337 -44.48 -15.93 26.72
C THR A 337 -45.73 -16.25 25.88
N SER A 338 -46.93 -15.90 26.36
CA SER A 338 -48.17 -16.05 25.59
C SER A 338 -48.15 -15.23 24.30
N ASP A 339 -47.62 -14.00 24.32
CA ASP A 339 -47.48 -13.15 23.12
C ASP A 339 -46.49 -13.72 22.11
N VAL A 340 -45.33 -14.23 22.56
CA VAL A 340 -44.31 -14.82 21.68
C VAL A 340 -44.77 -16.14 21.07
N ILE A 341 -45.48 -16.97 21.83
CA ILE A 341 -45.94 -18.29 21.38
C ILE A 341 -47.28 -18.20 20.63
N GLY A 342 -48.00 -17.08 20.73
CA GLY A 342 -49.28 -16.84 20.06
C GLY A 342 -50.44 -17.62 20.67
N VAL A 343 -50.41 -17.87 21.99
CA VAL A 343 -51.44 -18.63 22.71
C VAL A 343 -52.33 -17.70 23.52
N VAL A 344 -53.65 -17.92 23.43
CA VAL A 344 -54.68 -17.07 24.05
C VAL A 344 -54.91 -17.41 25.53
N THR A 345 -54.54 -18.62 25.96
CA THR A 345 -54.74 -19.10 27.33
C THR A 345 -53.52 -19.85 27.86
N GLY A 346 -53.23 -19.69 29.14
CA GLY A 346 -52.09 -20.34 29.80
C GLY A 346 -52.21 -20.28 31.33
N SER A 347 -51.60 -21.25 32.02
CA SER A 347 -51.55 -21.24 33.48
C SER A 347 -50.16 -21.56 34.00
N LEU A 348 -49.76 -20.92 35.11
CA LEU A 348 -48.51 -21.17 35.81
C LEU A 348 -48.82 -21.79 37.17
N LEU A 349 -48.25 -22.97 37.42
CA LEU A 349 -48.29 -23.64 38.71
C LEU A 349 -46.88 -23.70 39.27
N LEU A 350 -46.73 -23.45 40.57
CA LEU A 350 -45.48 -23.66 41.29
C LEU A 350 -45.62 -24.89 42.17
N ALA A 351 -44.58 -25.71 42.24
CA ALA A 351 -44.52 -26.80 43.20
C ALA A 351 -44.32 -26.20 44.61
N ASP A 352 -45.16 -26.61 45.55
CA ASP A 352 -44.96 -26.36 46.97
C ASP A 352 -43.83 -27.27 47.49
N GLU A 353 -42.81 -26.69 48.12
CA GLU A 353 -41.58 -27.43 48.49
C GLU A 353 -41.81 -28.44 49.63
N GLU A 354 -42.84 -28.27 50.47
CA GLU A 354 -43.12 -29.18 51.58
C GLU A 354 -44.05 -30.34 51.19
N SER A 355 -45.06 -30.07 50.36
CA SER A 355 -46.07 -31.06 49.95
C SER A 355 -45.78 -31.71 48.59
N GLY A 356 -44.97 -31.07 47.74
CA GLY A 356 -44.75 -31.47 46.36
C GLY A 356 -45.95 -31.26 45.44
N GLU A 357 -47.03 -30.66 45.93
CA GLU A 357 -48.23 -30.38 45.15
C GLU A 357 -48.05 -29.14 44.27
N LEU A 358 -48.65 -29.16 43.08
CA LEU A 358 -48.63 -28.03 42.16
C LEU A 358 -49.72 -27.03 42.57
N VAL A 359 -49.29 -25.88 43.09
CA VAL A 359 -50.16 -24.78 43.49
C VAL A 359 -50.31 -23.81 42.33
N PHE A 360 -51.56 -23.55 41.97
CA PHE A 360 -51.89 -22.60 40.92
C PHE A 360 -51.50 -21.17 41.34
N ARG A 361 -50.78 -20.46 40.47
CA ARG A 361 -50.34 -19.08 40.75
C ARG A 361 -50.89 -18.07 39.77
N ILE A 362 -50.98 -18.40 38.48
CA ILE A 362 -51.41 -17.45 37.45
C ILE A 362 -52.27 -18.15 36.40
N SER A 363 -53.36 -17.49 35.98
CA SER A 363 -54.17 -17.83 34.81
C SER A 363 -54.21 -16.64 33.85
N LEU A 364 -54.00 -16.91 32.56
CA LEU A 364 -54.27 -15.96 31.48
C LEU A 364 -55.34 -16.55 30.56
N GLY A 365 -56.40 -15.77 30.31
CA GLY A 365 -57.48 -16.08 29.37
C GLY A 365 -58.51 -17.11 29.85
N GLY A 366 -59.76 -16.65 30.03
CA GLY A 366 -60.91 -17.40 30.53
C GLY A 366 -61.27 -16.96 31.95
N ASN A 367 -62.48 -16.38 32.13
CA ASN A 367 -63.04 -15.82 33.37
C ASN A 367 -62.26 -16.16 34.65
N ALA A 368 -61.51 -15.18 35.14
CA ALA A 368 -60.98 -15.16 36.48
C ALA A 368 -62.15 -15.05 37.48
N GLU A 369 -62.81 -16.18 37.73
CA GLU A 369 -63.61 -16.41 38.94
C GLU A 369 -63.17 -17.75 39.54
N LYS A 370 -62.28 -17.67 40.52
CA LYS A 370 -62.60 -18.08 41.89
C LYS A 370 -61.58 -17.54 42.88
#